data_AF-A0A2H3BXP5-F1
#
_entry.id   AF-A0A2H3BXP5-F1
#
_cell.length_a   1.000
_cell.length_b   1.000
_cell.length_c   1.000
_cell.angle_alpha   90.00
_cell.angle_beta   90.00
_cell.angle_gamma   90.00
#
_symmetry.space_group_name_H-M   'P 1'
#
loop_
_entity.id
_entity.type
_entity.pdbx_description
1 polymer ?
#
loop_
_entity_poly.entity_id
_entity_poly.type
_entity_poly.pdbx_seq_one_letter_code
_entity_poly.pdbx_strand_id
1 'polypeptide(L)'
;MATTHGWHLLEKYSTEKSLTDLSPTEDFRLGIDVQPWFYHTDRSVGGENPRLRLLFYRCKLLLAYPILPLFIFDRQPQRHQQNHILTEELTTAFIPIIEAFGFEWRYAPGDPLAELAHLNREGIIDAVLTDDVAIWVFGAWTVWRNPCSSHPKLRKHTTYKVYHCDKQKRRPMMLMIILCASWCDAPTARRLATTPLANELYKAAAADTVRLQDFLPGWRTRLCEESKLVPPEDFPELSLYITPEVSTTPEAYPATIKEPSLHKLTGLCESLFEWGWPEEILVRFYRWLWGPIVFRISRRRFKCPDDEVLGFFRGNGQLMEEIVGERGQDETKEYRVQVDTEVLMRMTEAGLERTRTKELAVENGEEESYSGNADEHEEEHAEHQSGSSQKEKKRVNPRDPLRVWIPAELVDQDLVKDYKTNKKRKRDGQDSPNNDRSSPKRKQVVRVKKMTQEQAREEGLSSLLAFGFTKLSSAGPIAASERDS
;
A
#
# COMPACT_ATOMS: atom_id res chain seq x y z
N MET A 1 8.62 -20.85 11.07
CA MET A 1 9.91 -20.16 11.27
C MET A 1 10.33 -19.63 9.92
N ALA A 2 10.33 -18.32 9.69
CA ALA A 2 10.84 -17.79 8.43
C ALA A 2 12.33 -18.11 8.36
N THR A 3 12.72 -19.02 7.48
CA THR A 3 14.13 -19.32 7.24
C THR A 3 14.76 -18.16 6.47
N THR A 4 14.99 -17.04 7.15
CA THR A 4 15.66 -15.84 6.59
C THR A 4 17.12 -16.10 6.23
N HIS A 5 17.66 -17.24 6.65
CA HIS A 5 19.00 -17.74 6.36
C HIS A 5 19.04 -18.40 4.97
N GLY A 6 19.41 -17.63 3.94
CA GLY A 6 19.68 -18.20 2.62
C GLY A 6 19.71 -17.19 1.47
N TRP A 7 19.05 -16.04 1.63
CA TRP A 7 18.98 -15.02 0.58
C TRP A 7 20.34 -14.48 0.13
N HIS A 8 21.32 -14.39 1.05
CA HIS A 8 22.69 -13.96 0.71
C HIS A 8 23.36 -14.87 -0.34
N LEU A 9 22.95 -16.14 -0.43
CA LEU A 9 23.44 -17.08 -1.45
C LEU A 9 22.77 -16.85 -2.82
N LEU A 10 21.57 -16.27 -2.82
CA LEU A 10 20.75 -16.03 -4.00
C LEU A 10 20.93 -14.63 -4.57
N GLU A 11 21.52 -13.70 -3.80
CA GLU A 11 21.66 -12.28 -4.12
C GLU A 11 22.18 -12.00 -5.55
N LYS A 12 23.17 -12.77 -6.01
CA LYS A 12 23.77 -12.64 -7.35
C LYS A 12 22.83 -13.00 -8.51
N TYR A 13 21.72 -13.67 -8.23
CA TYR A 13 20.69 -14.03 -9.19
C TYR A 13 19.47 -13.09 -9.11
N SER A 14 19.52 -12.07 -8.25
CA SER A 14 18.45 -11.09 -8.16
C SER A 14 18.56 -10.06 -9.28
N THR A 15 17.42 -9.62 -9.77
CA THR A 15 17.25 -8.42 -10.59
C THR A 15 16.44 -7.41 -9.80
N GLU A 16 16.65 -6.13 -10.05
CA GLU A 16 15.83 -5.07 -9.44
C GLU A 16 14.67 -4.73 -10.38
N LYS A 17 13.47 -4.61 -9.83
CA LYS A 17 12.27 -4.19 -10.57
C LYS A 17 11.52 -3.15 -9.77
N SER A 18 11.16 -2.03 -10.40
CA SER A 18 10.33 -1.00 -9.76
C SER A 18 8.85 -1.28 -10.01
N LEU A 19 7.99 -0.93 -9.06
CA LEU A 19 6.54 -0.95 -9.25
C LEU A 19 6.09 0.00 -10.37
N THR A 20 6.86 1.05 -10.63
CA THR A 20 6.64 2.00 -11.74
C THR A 20 6.86 1.38 -13.11
N ASP A 21 7.59 0.27 -13.20
CA ASP A 21 7.91 -0.40 -14.46
C ASP A 21 6.81 -1.38 -14.86
N LEU A 22 5.78 -1.54 -14.04
CA LEU A 22 4.62 -2.36 -14.36
C LEU A 22 3.72 -1.65 -15.37
N SER A 23 3.27 -2.37 -16.38
CA SER A 23 2.33 -1.85 -17.36
C SER A 23 1.03 -1.44 -16.68
N PRO A 24 0.52 -0.21 -16.93
CA PRO A 24 -0.72 0.27 -16.33
C PRO A 24 -1.96 -0.46 -16.85
N THR A 25 -1.90 -1.10 -18.03
CA THR A 25 -3.03 -1.79 -18.66
C THR A 25 -3.07 -3.28 -18.32
N GLU A 26 -1.94 -3.89 -18.02
CA GLU A 26 -1.85 -5.30 -17.64
C GLU A 26 -2.26 -5.50 -16.18
N ASP A 27 -2.85 -6.65 -15.87
CA ASP A 27 -3.09 -7.03 -14.48
C ASP A 27 -1.90 -7.82 -13.96
N PHE A 28 -1.18 -7.24 -12.99
CA PHE A 28 -0.11 -7.94 -12.32
C PHE A 28 -0.63 -8.53 -11.01
N ARG A 29 -0.92 -9.84 -10.99
CA ARG A 29 -1.40 -10.56 -9.82
C ARG A 29 -0.21 -10.95 -8.94
N LEU A 30 -0.16 -10.38 -7.74
CA LEU A 30 0.91 -10.59 -6.77
C LEU A 30 0.36 -11.40 -5.59
N GLY A 31 0.81 -12.64 -5.44
CA GLY A 31 0.51 -13.43 -4.24
C GLY A 31 1.38 -12.96 -3.08
N ILE A 32 0.78 -12.65 -1.93
CA ILE A 32 1.47 -12.09 -0.77
C ILE A 32 1.43 -13.10 0.37
N ASP A 33 2.62 -13.50 0.81
CA ASP A 33 2.81 -14.21 2.07
C ASP A 33 2.72 -13.19 3.23
N VAL A 34 1.71 -13.36 4.07
CA VAL A 34 1.41 -12.42 5.16
C VAL A 34 2.35 -12.60 6.35
N GLN A 35 2.92 -13.79 6.55
CA GLN A 35 3.67 -14.10 7.77
C GLN A 35 4.92 -13.23 7.94
N PRO A 36 5.75 -12.98 6.90
CA PRO A 36 6.85 -12.01 6.97
C PRO A 36 6.37 -10.59 7.28
N TRP A 37 5.17 -10.21 6.81
CA TRP A 37 4.65 -8.88 7.06
C TRP A 37 4.35 -8.65 8.53
N PHE A 38 3.78 -9.63 9.23
CA PHE A 38 3.56 -9.56 10.66
C PHE A 38 4.86 -9.42 11.43
N TYR A 39 5.91 -10.16 11.06
CA TYR A 39 7.23 -9.97 11.67
C TYR A 39 7.80 -8.56 11.43
N HIS A 40 7.57 -7.97 10.26
CA HIS A 40 7.99 -6.59 9.98
C HIS A 40 7.27 -5.56 10.84
N THR A 41 6.04 -5.85 11.29
CA THR A 41 5.26 -4.92 12.12
C THR A 41 5.90 -4.66 13.48
N ASP A 42 6.74 -5.56 13.99
CA ASP A 42 7.46 -5.39 15.26
C ASP A 42 8.44 -4.21 15.25
N ARG A 43 8.77 -3.68 14.07
CA ARG A 43 9.61 -2.48 13.91
C ARG A 43 8.80 -1.19 13.96
N SER A 44 7.47 -1.26 13.87
CA SER A 44 6.63 -0.06 13.93
C SER A 44 6.37 0.33 15.37
N VAL A 45 6.66 1.58 15.71
CA VAL A 45 6.57 2.13 17.07
C VAL A 45 5.78 3.45 17.08
N GLY A 46 5.20 3.78 18.23
CA GLY A 46 4.47 5.03 18.48
C GLY A 46 3.06 5.09 17.88
N GLY A 47 2.17 5.86 18.51
CA GLY A 47 0.76 5.96 18.10
C GLY A 47 -0.10 4.75 18.47
N GLU A 48 -1.36 4.79 18.05
CA GLU A 48 -2.34 3.72 18.24
C GLU A 48 -2.19 2.66 17.15
N ASN A 49 -2.19 1.39 17.56
CA ASN A 49 -2.06 0.23 16.67
C ASN A 49 -0.93 0.36 15.61
N PRO A 50 0.33 0.62 16.02
CA PRO A 50 1.44 0.85 15.08
C PRO A 50 1.65 -0.32 14.10
N ARG A 51 1.40 -1.56 14.56
CA ARG A 51 1.50 -2.75 13.72
C ARG A 51 0.51 -2.73 12.55
N LEU A 52 -0.76 -2.43 12.82
CA LEU A 52 -1.80 -2.31 11.79
C LEU A 52 -1.55 -1.10 10.88
N ARG A 53 -0.99 -0.01 11.44
CA ARG A 53 -0.64 1.19 10.67
C ARG A 53 0.39 0.88 9.58
N LEU A 54 1.42 0.07 9.89
CA LEU A 54 2.38 -0.37 8.88
C LEU A 54 1.71 -1.20 7.77
N LEU A 55 0.83 -2.13 8.14
CA LEU A 55 0.11 -2.96 7.17
C LEU A 55 -0.82 -2.12 6.27
N PHE A 56 -1.51 -1.13 6.85
CA PHE A 56 -2.33 -0.17 6.12
C PHE A 56 -1.50 0.61 5.09
N TYR A 57 -0.32 1.12 5.47
CA TYR A 57 0.55 1.84 4.55
C TYR A 57 1.09 0.96 3.43
N ARG A 58 1.33 -0.33 3.67
CA ARG A 58 1.68 -1.28 2.61
C ARG A 58 0.52 -1.51 1.64
N CYS A 59 -0.71 -1.66 2.14
CA CYS A 59 -1.90 -1.75 1.29
C CYS A 59 -2.11 -0.49 0.44
N LYS A 60 -1.95 0.69 1.05
CA LYS A 60 -1.95 1.98 0.33
C LYS A 60 -0.91 2.00 -0.79
N LEU A 61 0.31 1.54 -0.52
CA LEU A 61 1.37 1.48 -1.53
C LEU A 61 0.94 0.59 -2.71
N LEU A 62 0.44 -0.61 -2.44
CA LEU A 62 -0.03 -1.53 -3.49
C LEU A 62 -1.17 -0.95 -4.32
N LEU A 63 -2.09 -0.20 -3.70
CA LEU A 63 -3.21 0.45 -4.39
C LEU A 63 -2.74 1.47 -5.43
N ALA A 64 -1.59 2.11 -5.21
CA ALA A 64 -1.04 3.14 -6.10
C ALA A 64 -0.48 2.57 -7.42
N TYR A 65 -0.35 1.25 -7.55
CA TYR A 65 0.26 0.57 -8.69
C TYR A 65 -0.71 -0.42 -9.33
N PRO A 66 -0.45 -0.89 -10.58
CA PRO A 66 -1.34 -1.80 -11.30
C PRO A 66 -1.28 -3.25 -10.76
N ILE A 67 -1.27 -3.41 -9.45
CA ILE A 67 -1.13 -4.69 -8.75
C ILE A 67 -2.51 -5.19 -8.32
N LEU A 68 -2.75 -6.48 -8.50
CA LEU A 68 -3.88 -7.22 -7.94
C LEU A 68 -3.34 -8.12 -6.82
N PRO A 69 -3.29 -7.64 -5.57
CA PRO A 69 -2.75 -8.44 -4.49
C PRO A 69 -3.72 -9.55 -4.07
N LEU A 70 -3.16 -10.74 -3.84
CA LEU A 70 -3.83 -11.89 -3.25
C LEU A 70 -3.11 -12.28 -1.96
N PHE A 71 -3.73 -11.99 -0.81
CA PHE A 71 -3.17 -12.31 0.50
C PHE A 71 -3.53 -13.75 0.89
N ILE A 72 -2.54 -14.57 1.18
CA ILE A 72 -2.76 -15.96 1.64
C ILE A 72 -2.40 -16.07 3.12
N PHE A 73 -3.37 -16.52 3.91
CA PHE A 73 -3.28 -16.72 5.35
C PHE A 73 -3.20 -18.19 5.71
N ASP A 74 -2.56 -18.51 6.84
CA ASP A 74 -2.56 -19.85 7.42
C ASP A 74 -3.84 -20.09 8.23
N ARG A 75 -4.46 -21.28 8.09
CA ARG A 75 -5.56 -21.73 8.96
C ARG A 75 -5.08 -22.30 10.28
N GLN A 76 -3.80 -22.69 10.36
CA GLN A 76 -3.19 -23.34 11.50
C GLN A 76 -2.03 -22.50 12.04
N PRO A 77 -2.32 -21.33 12.66
CA PRO A 77 -1.28 -20.44 13.18
C PRO A 77 -0.38 -21.11 14.23
N GLN A 78 -0.82 -22.23 14.84
CA GLN A 78 -0.02 -23.06 15.74
C GLN A 78 1.26 -23.62 15.12
N ARG A 79 1.34 -23.73 13.78
CA ARG A 79 2.59 -24.05 13.06
C ARG A 79 3.68 -22.99 13.30
N HIS A 80 3.30 -21.81 13.79
CA HIS A 80 4.19 -20.74 14.19
C HIS A 80 4.26 -20.63 15.72
N GLN A 81 4.87 -21.65 16.34
CA GLN A 81 4.91 -21.89 17.78
C GLN A 81 5.22 -20.66 18.65
N GLN A 82 6.06 -19.74 18.19
CA GLN A 82 6.54 -18.62 19.00
C GLN A 82 5.57 -17.42 19.07
N ASN A 83 4.67 -17.22 18.08
CA ASN A 83 3.85 -15.99 17.95
C ASN A 83 2.39 -16.24 17.45
N HIS A 84 1.84 -17.44 17.65
CA HIS A 84 0.54 -17.82 17.08
C HIS A 84 -0.63 -16.94 17.55
N ILE A 85 -0.67 -16.53 18.82
CA ILE A 85 -1.74 -15.67 19.38
C ILE A 85 -1.74 -14.30 18.67
N LEU A 86 -0.57 -13.66 18.59
CA LEU A 86 -0.42 -12.37 17.92
C LEU A 86 -0.76 -12.47 16.42
N THR A 87 -0.41 -13.60 15.79
CA THR A 87 -0.73 -13.86 14.38
C THR A 87 -2.24 -13.91 14.16
N GLU A 88 -2.99 -14.54 15.06
CA GLU A 88 -4.45 -14.63 15.00
C GLU A 88 -5.14 -13.28 15.23
N GLU A 89 -4.70 -12.52 16.25
CA GLU A 89 -5.19 -11.16 16.53
C GLU A 89 -4.97 -10.23 15.33
N LEU A 90 -3.73 -10.20 14.80
CA LEU A 90 -3.40 -9.37 13.63
C LEU A 90 -4.17 -9.81 12.39
N THR A 91 -4.35 -11.12 12.18
CA THR A 91 -5.14 -11.62 11.04
C THR A 91 -6.59 -11.12 11.12
N THR A 92 -7.21 -11.24 12.30
CA THR A 92 -8.59 -10.81 12.53
C THR A 92 -8.75 -9.31 12.29
N ALA A 93 -7.80 -8.49 12.74
CA ALA A 93 -7.85 -7.04 12.53
C ALA A 93 -7.43 -6.60 11.11
N PHE A 94 -6.58 -7.37 10.42
CA PHE A 94 -6.06 -6.99 9.11
C PHE A 94 -7.02 -7.34 7.96
N ILE A 95 -7.77 -8.43 8.06
CA ILE A 95 -8.75 -8.83 7.03
C ILE A 95 -9.73 -7.70 6.68
N PRO A 96 -10.39 -7.02 7.64
CA PRO A 96 -11.27 -5.88 7.34
C PRO A 96 -10.58 -4.76 6.56
N ILE A 97 -9.30 -4.49 6.84
CA ILE A 97 -8.50 -3.50 6.12
C ILE A 97 -8.33 -3.96 4.66
N ILE A 98 -7.90 -5.21 4.43
CA ILE A 98 -7.74 -5.77 3.08
C ILE A 98 -9.05 -5.67 2.28
N GLU A 99 -10.16 -6.05 2.89
CA GLU A 99 -11.48 -5.97 2.25
C GLU A 99 -11.90 -4.54 1.94
N ALA A 100 -11.60 -3.58 2.82
CA ALA A 100 -11.88 -2.17 2.60
C ALA A 100 -11.03 -1.59 1.45
N PHE A 101 -9.81 -2.07 1.24
CA PHE A 101 -8.99 -1.74 0.06
C PHE A 101 -9.48 -2.42 -1.24
N GLY A 102 -10.45 -3.34 -1.16
CA GLY A 102 -10.93 -4.10 -2.32
C GLY A 102 -9.95 -5.19 -2.77
N PHE A 103 -9.06 -5.64 -1.87
CA PHE A 103 -8.07 -6.67 -2.16
C PHE A 103 -8.62 -8.08 -1.88
N GLU A 104 -8.02 -9.08 -2.53
CA GLU A 104 -8.41 -10.47 -2.36
C GLU A 104 -7.59 -11.11 -1.23
N TRP A 105 -8.24 -11.89 -0.38
CA TRP A 105 -7.58 -12.69 0.64
C TRP A 105 -8.20 -14.08 0.71
N ARG A 106 -7.39 -15.07 1.09
CA ARG A 106 -7.85 -16.44 1.36
C ARG A 106 -7.03 -17.11 2.44
N TYR A 107 -7.61 -18.16 2.98
CA TYR A 107 -6.88 -19.13 3.76
C TYR A 107 -6.36 -20.27 2.87
N ALA A 108 -5.08 -20.62 3.01
CA ALA A 108 -4.51 -21.80 2.39
C ALA A 108 -5.18 -23.08 2.93
N PRO A 109 -5.31 -24.14 2.10
CA PRO A 109 -5.74 -25.45 2.58
C PRO A 109 -4.69 -26.06 3.53
N GLY A 110 -3.42 -25.99 3.15
CA GLY A 110 -2.26 -26.43 3.92
C GLY A 110 -1.33 -25.28 4.27
N ASP A 111 -0.10 -25.30 3.75
CA ASP A 111 0.91 -24.26 3.97
C ASP A 111 0.70 -23.08 2.99
N PRO A 112 0.62 -21.82 3.48
CA PRO A 112 0.52 -20.64 2.63
C PRO A 112 1.57 -20.53 1.52
N LEU A 113 2.83 -20.87 1.82
CA LEU A 113 3.92 -20.83 0.84
C LEU A 113 3.73 -21.90 -0.24
N ALA A 114 3.26 -23.09 0.14
CA ALA A 114 2.99 -24.15 -0.81
C ALA A 114 1.85 -23.77 -1.78
N GLU A 115 0.79 -23.17 -1.24
CA GLU A 115 -0.33 -22.66 -2.05
C GLU A 115 0.14 -21.56 -3.00
N LEU A 116 0.88 -20.55 -2.50
CA LEU A 116 1.43 -19.48 -3.33
C LEU A 116 2.34 -20.01 -4.45
N ALA A 117 3.22 -20.97 -4.14
CA ALA A 117 4.06 -21.61 -5.15
C ALA A 117 3.25 -22.44 -6.15
N HIS A 118 2.14 -23.05 -5.75
CA HIS A 118 1.22 -23.72 -6.67
C HIS A 118 0.55 -22.71 -7.61
N LEU A 119 -0.06 -21.65 -7.07
CA LEU A 119 -0.72 -20.60 -7.86
C LEU A 119 0.23 -19.93 -8.86
N ASN A 120 1.50 -19.74 -8.50
CA ASN A 120 2.49 -19.17 -9.41
C ASN A 120 2.88 -20.13 -10.55
N ARG A 121 2.90 -21.44 -10.29
CA ARG A 121 3.18 -22.46 -11.32
C ARG A 121 2.02 -22.66 -12.29
N GLU A 122 0.79 -22.54 -11.79
CA GLU A 122 -0.41 -22.60 -12.64
C GLU A 122 -0.66 -21.30 -13.42
N GLY A 123 0.13 -20.25 -13.17
CA GLY A 123 -0.02 -18.95 -13.84
C GLY A 123 -1.21 -18.14 -13.36
N ILE A 124 -1.79 -18.47 -12.19
CA ILE A 124 -2.85 -17.67 -11.58
C ILE A 124 -2.29 -16.35 -11.03
N ILE A 125 -1.08 -16.40 -10.46
CA ILE A 125 -0.35 -15.22 -10.00
C ILE A 125 0.98 -15.11 -10.75
N ASP A 126 1.36 -13.88 -11.07
CA ASP A 126 2.57 -13.60 -11.83
C ASP A 126 3.83 -13.71 -10.97
N ALA A 127 3.71 -13.39 -9.68
CA ALA A 127 4.80 -13.46 -8.72
C ALA A 127 4.31 -13.71 -7.29
N VAL A 128 5.23 -14.18 -6.44
CA VAL A 128 5.04 -14.35 -4.99
C VAL A 128 5.90 -13.35 -4.24
N LEU A 129 5.32 -12.54 -3.35
CA LEU A 129 6.03 -11.67 -2.42
C LEU A 129 6.23 -12.41 -1.09
N THR A 130 7.47 -12.80 -0.78
CA THR A 130 7.83 -13.45 0.48
C THR A 130 9.31 -13.23 0.84
N ASP A 131 9.63 -13.32 2.12
CA ASP A 131 11.01 -13.38 2.62
C ASP A 131 11.42 -14.79 3.08
N ASP A 132 10.57 -15.80 2.88
CA ASP A 132 10.92 -17.19 3.19
C ASP A 132 11.56 -17.88 1.98
N VAL A 133 12.74 -18.46 2.16
CA VAL A 133 13.44 -19.21 1.10
C VAL A 133 12.78 -20.56 0.82
N ALA A 134 11.92 -21.05 1.71
CA ALA A 134 11.16 -22.30 1.53
C ALA A 134 10.27 -22.31 0.29
N ILE A 135 9.88 -21.13 -0.21
CA ILE A 135 9.10 -20.98 -1.44
C ILE A 135 9.74 -21.68 -2.65
N TRP A 136 11.07 -21.77 -2.70
CA TRP A 136 11.80 -22.41 -3.79
C TRP A 136 11.69 -23.94 -3.77
N VAL A 137 11.49 -24.52 -2.58
CA VAL A 137 11.28 -25.96 -2.43
C VAL A 137 9.91 -26.34 -2.99
N PHE A 138 8.89 -25.54 -2.67
CA PHE A 138 7.54 -25.68 -3.26
C PHE A 138 7.50 -25.34 -4.75
N GLY A 139 8.48 -24.57 -5.21
CA GLY A 139 8.83 -24.50 -6.62
C GLY A 139 8.26 -23.32 -7.39
N ALA A 140 8.06 -22.18 -6.73
CA ALA A 140 7.71 -20.93 -7.40
C ALA A 140 8.70 -20.58 -8.53
N TRP A 141 8.21 -19.87 -9.54
CA TRP A 141 8.98 -19.40 -10.69
C TRP A 141 9.52 -17.99 -10.48
N THR A 142 8.67 -17.09 -9.99
CA THR A 142 8.99 -15.68 -9.80
C THR A 142 8.72 -15.28 -8.36
N VAL A 143 9.77 -14.88 -7.64
CA VAL A 143 9.68 -14.48 -6.24
C VAL A 143 10.21 -13.07 -6.08
N TRP A 144 9.43 -12.24 -5.40
CA TRP A 144 9.74 -10.88 -5.04
C TRP A 144 10.05 -10.85 -3.55
N ARG A 145 11.08 -10.11 -3.17
CA ARG A 145 11.49 -9.94 -1.77
C ARG A 145 11.04 -8.58 -1.25
N ASN A 146 10.61 -8.52 0.02
CA ASN A 146 10.21 -7.26 0.61
C ASN A 146 11.41 -6.28 0.68
N PRO A 147 11.19 -4.97 0.45
CA PRO A 147 12.22 -3.96 0.63
C PRO A 147 12.70 -3.97 2.08
N CYS A 148 14.00 -4.15 2.29
CA CYS A 148 14.60 -4.20 3.63
C CYS A 148 15.52 -3.00 3.85
N SER A 149 15.54 -2.45 5.07
CA SER A 149 16.46 -1.39 5.52
C SER A 149 17.95 -1.75 5.36
N SER A 150 18.28 -3.03 5.18
CA SER A 150 19.63 -3.52 4.92
C SER A 150 20.11 -3.33 3.47
N HIS A 151 19.26 -2.83 2.57
CA HIS A 151 19.64 -2.47 1.20
C HIS A 151 19.61 -0.94 1.00
N PRO A 152 20.58 -0.18 1.54
CA PRO A 152 20.56 1.29 1.56
C PRO A 152 20.59 1.96 0.16
N LYS A 153 20.84 1.19 -0.91
CA LYS A 153 20.81 1.67 -2.30
C LYS A 153 19.41 1.66 -2.91
N LEU A 154 18.50 0.82 -2.39
CA LEU A 154 17.08 0.80 -2.77
C LEU A 154 16.36 1.90 -1.97
N ARG A 155 16.69 3.16 -2.26
CA ARG A 155 16.17 4.31 -1.52
C ARG A 155 14.65 4.48 -1.67
N LYS A 156 14.06 3.90 -2.71
CA LYS A 156 12.62 3.98 -2.97
C LYS A 156 11.91 2.73 -2.49
N HIS A 157 10.88 2.90 -1.66
CA HIS A 157 9.98 1.82 -1.22
C HIS A 157 9.21 1.12 -2.37
N THR A 158 9.51 1.47 -3.62
CA THR A 158 8.87 0.99 -4.84
C THR A 158 9.76 0.00 -5.60
N THR A 159 11.01 -0.21 -5.20
CA THR A 159 11.93 -1.12 -5.91
C THR A 159 12.11 -2.42 -5.12
N TYR A 160 11.88 -3.54 -5.81
CA TYR A 160 11.89 -4.88 -5.25
C TYR A 160 13.01 -5.70 -5.89
N LYS A 161 13.58 -6.61 -5.09
CA LYS A 161 14.46 -7.66 -5.62
C LYS A 161 13.61 -8.81 -6.11
N VAL A 162 13.77 -9.12 -7.39
CA VAL A 162 13.05 -10.16 -8.09
C VAL A 162 14.03 -11.28 -8.41
N TYR A 163 13.57 -12.50 -8.19
CA TYR A 163 14.31 -13.71 -8.45
C TYR A 163 13.50 -14.55 -9.41
N HIS A 164 14.13 -14.97 -10.50
CA HIS A 164 13.57 -15.90 -11.45
C HIS A 164 14.27 -17.24 -11.30
N CYS A 165 13.51 -18.30 -11.05
CA CYS A 165 14.06 -19.65 -11.01
C CYS A 165 14.13 -20.22 -12.42
N ASP A 166 15.34 -20.27 -12.97
CA ASP A 166 15.59 -20.94 -14.24
C ASP A 166 15.70 -22.48 -14.03
N LYS A 167 14.65 -23.17 -14.45
CA LYS A 167 14.45 -24.64 -14.55
C LYS A 167 14.58 -25.45 -13.25
N GLN A 168 13.87 -26.59 -13.23
CA GLN A 168 13.74 -27.60 -12.16
C GLN A 168 15.03 -28.03 -11.41
N LYS A 169 16.22 -27.71 -11.92
CA LYS A 169 17.52 -28.17 -11.40
C LYS A 169 17.87 -27.63 -10.01
N ARG A 170 17.23 -26.55 -9.55
CA ARG A 170 17.57 -25.91 -8.26
C ARG A 170 16.70 -26.36 -7.09
N ARG A 171 15.55 -26.99 -7.34
CA ARG A 171 14.65 -27.45 -6.26
C ARG A 171 15.30 -28.52 -5.37
N PRO A 172 15.98 -29.55 -5.92
CA PRO A 172 16.63 -30.56 -5.08
C PRO A 172 17.72 -29.94 -4.18
N MET A 173 18.46 -28.97 -4.73
CA MET A 173 19.49 -28.25 -3.99
C MET A 173 18.88 -27.44 -2.84
N MET A 174 17.80 -26.69 -3.08
CA MET A 174 17.15 -25.92 -2.01
C MET A 174 16.50 -26.81 -0.97
N LEU A 175 15.87 -27.92 -1.38
CA LEU A 175 15.34 -28.90 -0.44
C LEU A 175 16.45 -29.41 0.49
N MET A 176 17.60 -29.77 -0.08
CA MET A 176 18.76 -30.20 0.70
C MET A 176 19.20 -29.13 1.71
N ILE A 177 19.35 -27.88 1.26
CA ILE A 177 19.77 -26.77 2.13
C ILE A 177 18.80 -26.59 3.31
N ILE A 178 17.50 -26.60 3.05
CA ILE A 178 16.47 -26.37 4.08
C ILE A 178 16.40 -27.53 5.07
N LEU A 179 16.41 -28.77 4.57
CA LEU A 179 16.42 -29.96 5.42
C LEU A 179 17.65 -30.01 6.34
N CYS A 180 18.80 -29.57 5.82
CA CYS A 180 20.06 -29.55 6.53
C CYS A 180 20.23 -28.34 7.46
N ALA A 181 19.45 -27.27 7.29
CA ALA A 181 19.60 -26.02 8.05
C ALA A 181 19.35 -26.18 9.56
N SER A 182 18.61 -27.21 9.97
CA SER A 182 18.29 -27.46 11.38
C SER A 182 19.40 -28.16 12.16
N TRP A 183 20.34 -28.85 11.49
CA TRP A 183 21.34 -29.69 12.18
C TRP A 183 22.76 -29.62 11.59
N CYS A 184 23.01 -28.86 10.52
CA CYS A 184 24.36 -28.65 10.00
C CYS A 184 24.66 -27.18 9.66
N ASP A 185 25.95 -26.86 9.50
CA ASP A 185 26.41 -25.52 9.14
C ASP A 185 26.16 -25.19 7.66
N ALA A 186 25.92 -23.91 7.35
CA ALA A 186 25.59 -23.46 6.00
C ALA A 186 26.62 -23.85 4.90
N PRO A 187 27.95 -23.80 5.14
CA PRO A 187 28.94 -24.30 4.18
C PRO A 187 28.79 -25.79 3.84
N THR A 188 28.51 -26.63 4.85
CA THR A 188 28.30 -28.07 4.66
C THR A 188 26.98 -28.34 3.94
N ALA A 189 25.89 -27.71 4.35
CA ALA A 189 24.60 -27.79 3.65
C ALA A 189 24.74 -27.45 2.16
N ARG A 190 25.48 -26.38 1.85
CA ARG A 190 25.73 -25.95 0.46
C ARG A 190 26.54 -26.98 -0.33
N ARG A 191 27.56 -27.59 0.29
CA ARG A 191 28.33 -28.68 -0.34
C ARG A 191 27.42 -29.87 -0.67
N LEU A 192 26.67 -30.36 0.31
CA LEU A 192 25.75 -31.49 0.13
C LEU A 192 24.66 -31.21 -0.92
N ALA A 193 24.18 -29.97 -0.98
CA ALA A 193 23.22 -29.57 -2.01
C ALA A 193 23.76 -29.65 -3.44
N THR A 194 25.08 -29.51 -3.61
CA THR A 194 25.73 -29.64 -4.92
C THR A 194 26.05 -31.09 -5.30
N THR A 195 25.95 -32.04 -4.37
CA THR A 195 26.23 -33.45 -4.65
C THR A 195 24.99 -34.13 -5.27
N PRO A 196 25.17 -35.30 -5.92
CA PRO A 196 24.05 -36.06 -6.50
C PRO A 196 22.99 -36.45 -5.45
N LEU A 197 23.36 -36.51 -4.17
CA LEU A 197 22.47 -36.87 -3.05
C LEU A 197 21.18 -36.05 -3.03
N ALA A 198 21.26 -34.75 -3.33
CA ALA A 198 20.10 -33.89 -3.37
C ALA A 198 19.09 -34.30 -4.45
N ASN A 199 19.58 -34.60 -5.65
CA ASN A 199 18.75 -35.02 -6.78
C ASN A 199 18.18 -36.42 -6.58
N GLU A 200 18.97 -37.34 -6.01
CA GLU A 200 18.52 -38.69 -5.71
C GLU A 200 17.42 -38.69 -4.65
N LEU A 201 17.62 -37.94 -3.55
CA LEU A 201 16.60 -37.79 -2.51
C LEU A 201 15.31 -37.22 -3.10
N TYR A 202 15.40 -36.13 -3.88
CA TYR A 202 14.23 -35.50 -4.49
C TYR A 202 13.47 -36.43 -5.45
N LYS A 203 14.19 -37.24 -6.24
CA LYS A 203 13.57 -38.21 -7.16
C LYS A 203 12.91 -39.37 -6.40
N ALA A 204 13.57 -39.90 -5.37
CA ALA A 204 13.01 -40.97 -4.54
C ALA A 204 11.76 -40.47 -3.80
N ALA A 205 11.85 -39.27 -3.24
CA ALA A 205 10.75 -38.52 -2.64
C ALA A 205 9.53 -38.38 -3.56
N ALA A 206 9.74 -37.98 -4.81
CA ALA A 206 8.66 -37.75 -5.77
C ALA A 206 8.04 -39.02 -6.38
N ALA A 207 8.64 -40.20 -6.16
CA ALA A 207 8.21 -41.43 -6.82
C ALA A 207 7.13 -42.19 -6.04
N ASP A 208 7.47 -42.76 -4.89
CA ASP A 208 6.56 -43.58 -4.07
C ASP A 208 7.09 -43.70 -2.63
N THR A 209 6.19 -43.68 -1.64
CA THR A 209 6.53 -43.73 -0.20
C THR A 209 7.14 -45.05 0.22
N VAL A 210 6.72 -46.17 -0.38
CA VAL A 210 7.27 -47.49 -0.09
C VAL A 210 8.73 -47.58 -0.54
N ARG A 211 9.02 -47.12 -1.76
CA ARG A 211 10.38 -47.08 -2.31
C ARG A 211 11.29 -46.12 -1.57
N LEU A 212 10.73 -45.06 -0.99
CA LEU A 212 11.48 -44.11 -0.18
C LEU A 212 12.02 -44.76 1.09
N GLN A 213 11.22 -45.57 1.80
CA GLN A 213 11.65 -46.23 3.03
C GLN A 213 12.83 -47.19 2.80
N ASP A 214 12.83 -47.93 1.70
CA ASP A 214 13.94 -48.83 1.34
C ASP A 214 15.20 -48.06 0.88
N PHE A 215 15.01 -46.89 0.27
CA PHE A 215 16.09 -46.05 -0.24
C PHE A 215 16.82 -45.27 0.87
N LEU A 216 16.09 -44.79 1.89
CA LEU A 216 16.61 -43.88 2.90
C LEU A 216 17.83 -44.43 3.68
N PRO A 217 17.89 -45.70 4.13
CA PRO A 217 19.04 -46.20 4.89
C PRO A 217 20.36 -46.08 4.11
N GLY A 218 20.39 -46.56 2.86
CA GLY A 218 21.59 -46.50 2.03
C GLY A 218 21.96 -45.08 1.59
N TRP A 219 20.96 -44.21 1.41
CA TRP A 219 21.18 -42.80 1.18
C TRP A 219 21.77 -42.09 2.42
N ARG A 220 21.28 -42.41 3.63
CA ARG A 220 21.79 -41.84 4.89
C ARG A 220 23.23 -42.25 5.17
N THR A 221 23.63 -43.48 4.86
CA THR A 221 25.05 -43.91 4.98
C THR A 221 25.96 -43.01 4.15
N ARG A 222 25.63 -42.78 2.87
CA ARG A 222 26.40 -41.89 1.99
C ARG A 222 26.38 -40.43 2.45
N LEU A 223 25.25 -39.96 2.98
CA LEU A 223 25.15 -38.63 3.58
C LEU A 223 26.12 -38.48 4.76
N CYS A 224 26.18 -39.47 5.66
CA CYS A 224 27.10 -39.45 6.80
C CYS A 224 28.56 -39.46 6.33
N GLU A 225 28.89 -40.23 5.29
CA GLU A 225 30.23 -40.26 4.70
C GLU A 225 30.65 -38.91 4.09
N GLU A 226 29.77 -38.26 3.32
CA GLU A 226 30.05 -36.97 2.68
C GLU A 226 30.05 -35.79 3.65
N SER A 227 29.14 -35.80 4.63
CA SER A 227 29.00 -34.73 5.61
C SER A 227 29.99 -34.85 6.77
N LYS A 228 30.42 -36.07 7.11
CA LYS A 228 31.13 -36.42 8.35
C LYS A 228 30.34 -36.08 9.62
N LEU A 229 29.02 -35.98 9.51
CA LEU A 229 28.09 -35.66 10.58
C LEU A 229 27.05 -36.76 10.73
N VAL A 230 26.42 -36.84 11.90
CA VAL A 230 25.31 -37.77 12.18
C VAL A 230 24.00 -36.96 12.17
N PRO A 231 23.09 -37.20 11.20
CA PRO A 231 21.79 -36.53 11.18
C PRO A 231 20.87 -37.05 12.30
N PRO A 232 19.90 -36.24 12.77
CA PRO A 232 18.88 -36.67 13.74
C PRO A 232 18.12 -37.92 13.30
N GLU A 233 17.63 -38.76 14.22
CA GLU A 233 17.00 -40.05 13.87
C GLU A 233 15.83 -39.89 12.89
N ASP A 234 14.97 -38.89 13.08
CA ASP A 234 13.79 -38.64 12.25
C ASP A 234 14.11 -38.00 10.87
N PHE A 235 15.38 -37.72 10.56
CA PHE A 235 15.79 -37.06 9.30
C PHE A 235 15.77 -37.99 8.06
N PRO A 236 15.35 -37.57 6.86
CA PRO A 236 14.79 -36.27 6.50
C PRO A 236 13.27 -36.21 6.67
N GLU A 237 12.77 -35.13 7.28
CA GLU A 237 11.33 -34.84 7.33
C GLU A 237 10.87 -34.25 5.98
N LEU A 238 10.29 -35.11 5.15
CA LEU A 238 9.99 -34.82 3.75
C LEU A 238 8.51 -34.53 3.47
N SER A 239 7.62 -34.94 4.37
CA SER A 239 6.16 -34.85 4.25
C SER A 239 5.68 -33.44 3.94
N LEU A 240 6.31 -32.43 4.53
CA LEU A 240 5.94 -31.03 4.37
C LEU A 240 6.17 -30.46 2.96
N TYR A 241 7.10 -31.03 2.18
CA TYR A 241 7.61 -30.38 0.97
C TYR A 241 7.27 -31.09 -0.34
N ILE A 242 7.07 -32.41 -0.33
CA ILE A 242 6.91 -33.19 -1.57
C ILE A 242 5.45 -33.18 -2.03
N THR A 243 4.52 -33.41 -1.11
CA THR A 243 3.08 -33.51 -1.39
C THR A 243 2.33 -32.52 -0.49
N PRO A 244 2.55 -31.20 -0.67
CA PRO A 244 1.85 -30.22 0.13
C PRO A 244 0.35 -30.25 -0.21
N GLU A 245 -0.48 -30.04 0.81
CA GLU A 245 -1.91 -29.80 0.62
C GLU A 245 -2.11 -28.43 -0.03
N VAL A 246 -2.48 -28.44 -1.30
CA VAL A 246 -2.76 -27.25 -2.13
C VAL A 246 -4.16 -27.35 -2.73
N SER A 247 -4.68 -26.23 -3.20
CA SER A 247 -6.00 -26.22 -3.83
C SER A 247 -6.01 -27.07 -5.11
N THR A 248 -7.09 -27.82 -5.31
CA THR A 248 -7.25 -28.75 -6.43
C THR A 248 -7.90 -28.12 -7.66
N THR A 249 -8.56 -26.97 -7.50
CA THR A 249 -9.25 -26.26 -8.59
C THR A 249 -8.73 -24.82 -8.71
N PRO A 250 -7.79 -24.57 -9.63
CA PRO A 250 -7.27 -23.23 -9.97
C PRO A 250 -8.37 -22.20 -10.27
N GLU A 251 -9.45 -22.65 -10.90
CA GLU A 251 -10.64 -21.86 -11.29
C GLU A 251 -11.37 -21.23 -10.09
N ALA A 252 -11.07 -21.67 -8.87
CA ALA A 252 -11.58 -21.05 -7.65
C ALA A 252 -11.05 -19.62 -7.45
N TYR A 253 -10.00 -19.17 -8.15
CA TYR A 253 -9.38 -17.83 -8.03
C TYR A 253 -9.78 -16.86 -9.16
N PRO A 254 -11.07 -16.53 -9.34
CA PRO A 254 -11.48 -15.58 -10.36
C PRO A 254 -10.79 -14.24 -10.10
N ALA A 255 -10.35 -13.58 -11.17
CA ALA A 255 -9.79 -12.24 -11.11
C ALA A 255 -10.90 -11.21 -10.80
N THR A 256 -11.53 -11.35 -9.63
CA THR A 256 -12.62 -10.46 -9.22
C THR A 256 -11.99 -9.17 -8.76
N ILE A 257 -12.03 -8.16 -9.62
CA ILE A 257 -11.56 -6.82 -9.27
C ILE A 257 -12.65 -6.19 -8.39
N LYS A 258 -12.41 -6.09 -7.08
CA LYS A 258 -13.24 -5.31 -6.16
C LYS A 258 -12.66 -3.89 -6.05
N GLU A 259 -13.54 -2.90 -5.94
CA GLU A 259 -13.11 -1.52 -5.72
C GLU A 259 -12.91 -1.21 -4.23
N PRO A 260 -11.98 -0.31 -3.90
CA PRO A 260 -11.79 0.16 -2.54
C PRO A 260 -13.05 0.91 -2.04
N SER A 261 -13.44 0.63 -0.80
CA SER A 261 -14.57 1.28 -0.15
C SER A 261 -14.09 2.41 0.75
N LEU A 262 -14.25 3.66 0.29
CA LEU A 262 -13.92 4.85 1.07
C LEU A 262 -14.69 4.91 2.39
N HIS A 263 -15.95 4.49 2.39
CA HIS A 263 -16.78 4.44 3.59
C HIS A 263 -16.17 3.52 4.66
N LYS A 264 -15.86 2.26 4.30
CA LYS A 264 -15.24 1.30 5.22
C LYS A 264 -13.84 1.73 5.66
N LEU A 265 -13.02 2.24 4.72
CA LEU A 265 -11.68 2.74 5.04
C LEU A 265 -11.73 3.88 6.06
N THR A 266 -12.74 4.75 5.96
CA THR A 266 -12.90 5.89 6.88
C THR A 266 -13.20 5.41 8.30
N GLY A 267 -14.22 4.57 8.50
CA GLY A 267 -14.57 4.05 9.83
C GLY A 267 -13.44 3.22 10.46
N LEU A 268 -12.71 2.44 9.65
CA LEU A 268 -11.53 1.71 10.11
C LEU A 268 -10.39 2.67 10.52
N CYS A 269 -10.12 3.73 9.76
CA CYS A 269 -9.07 4.68 10.13
C CYS A 269 -9.42 5.48 11.38
N GLU A 270 -10.70 5.84 11.54
CA GLU A 270 -11.21 6.54 12.72
C GLU A 270 -11.05 5.71 14.01
N SER A 271 -11.35 4.42 13.94
CA SER A 271 -11.27 3.50 15.09
C SER A 271 -9.87 2.98 15.38
N LEU A 272 -9.01 2.82 14.37
CA LEU A 272 -7.73 2.11 14.54
C LEU A 272 -6.52 3.01 14.76
N PHE A 273 -6.52 4.28 14.35
CA PHE A 273 -5.30 5.10 14.30
C PHE A 273 -5.42 6.40 15.08
N GLU A 274 -4.31 6.88 15.66
CA GLU A 274 -4.29 8.10 16.49
C GLU A 274 -4.70 9.37 15.73
N TRP A 275 -4.54 9.35 14.41
CA TRP A 275 -4.90 10.44 13.50
C TRP A 275 -6.32 10.30 12.94
N GLY A 276 -7.14 9.40 13.50
CA GLY A 276 -8.51 9.10 13.10
C GLY A 276 -9.52 10.26 13.25
N TRP A 277 -9.08 11.51 13.35
CA TRP A 277 -9.93 12.68 13.43
C TRP A 277 -10.57 12.97 12.07
N PRO A 278 -11.86 13.35 12.01
CA PRO A 278 -12.56 13.65 10.76
C PRO A 278 -11.81 14.58 9.79
N GLU A 279 -11.26 15.68 10.31
CA GLU A 279 -10.52 16.66 9.49
C GLU A 279 -9.20 16.09 8.96
N GLU A 280 -8.47 15.32 9.79
CA GLU A 280 -7.19 14.73 9.42
C GLU A 280 -7.35 13.56 8.45
N ILE A 281 -8.39 12.75 8.61
CA ILE A 281 -8.73 11.69 7.66
C ILE A 281 -8.95 12.29 6.27
N LEU A 282 -9.73 13.38 6.16
CA LEU A 282 -9.97 14.03 4.87
C LEU A 282 -8.68 14.55 4.23
N VAL A 283 -7.80 15.19 5.02
CA VAL A 283 -6.50 15.69 4.53
C VAL A 283 -5.59 14.53 4.09
N ARG A 284 -5.52 13.46 4.87
CA ARG A 284 -4.71 12.27 4.57
C ARG A 284 -5.24 11.53 3.35
N PHE A 285 -6.55 11.35 3.23
CA PHE A 285 -7.17 10.67 2.10
C PHE A 285 -6.97 11.45 0.81
N TYR A 286 -7.15 12.78 0.86
CA TYR A 286 -6.82 13.68 -0.26
C TYR A 286 -5.38 13.49 -0.72
N ARG A 287 -4.43 13.47 0.23
CA ARG A 287 -2.99 13.40 -0.07
C ARG A 287 -2.53 12.03 -0.56
N TRP A 288 -3.15 10.95 -0.08
CA TRP A 288 -2.57 9.60 -0.18
C TRP A 288 -3.45 8.56 -0.87
N LEU A 289 -4.77 8.66 -0.78
CA LEU A 289 -5.68 7.59 -1.22
C LEU A 289 -6.48 7.99 -2.46
N TRP A 290 -6.93 9.23 -2.55
CA TRP A 290 -7.79 9.65 -3.67
C TRP A 290 -7.09 9.51 -5.01
N GLY A 291 -5.80 9.85 -5.12
CA GLY A 291 -5.01 9.61 -6.34
C GLY A 291 -4.97 8.13 -6.76
N PRO A 292 -4.47 7.22 -5.89
CA PRO A 292 -4.51 5.78 -6.14
C PRO A 292 -5.89 5.21 -6.46
N ILE A 293 -6.95 5.68 -5.80
CA ILE A 293 -8.33 5.26 -6.07
C ILE A 293 -8.75 5.67 -7.49
N VAL A 294 -8.47 6.91 -7.89
CA VAL A 294 -8.75 7.39 -9.26
C VAL A 294 -8.00 6.54 -10.27
N PHE A 295 -6.73 6.22 -10.02
CA PHE A 295 -5.94 5.33 -10.87
C PHE A 295 -6.60 3.95 -11.01
N ARG A 296 -7.04 3.36 -9.88
CA ARG A 296 -7.71 2.05 -9.86
C ARG A 296 -9.01 2.02 -10.66
N ILE A 297 -9.85 3.02 -10.46
CA ILE A 297 -11.13 3.18 -11.18
C ILE A 297 -10.87 3.37 -12.69
N SER A 298 -9.86 4.16 -13.04
CA SER A 298 -9.48 4.41 -14.45
C SER A 298 -9.05 3.12 -15.14
N ARG A 299 -8.26 2.27 -14.46
CA ARG A 299 -7.89 0.94 -14.96
C ARG A 299 -9.10 0.04 -15.16
N ARG A 300 -10.06 0.05 -14.24
CA ARG A 300 -11.29 -0.75 -14.39
C ARG A 300 -12.10 -0.29 -15.59
N ARG A 301 -12.29 1.02 -15.77
CA ARG A 301 -13.01 1.57 -16.92
C ARG A 301 -12.33 1.20 -18.23
N PHE A 302 -11.00 1.20 -18.27
CA PHE A 302 -10.23 0.77 -19.44
C PHE A 302 -10.48 -0.71 -19.78
N LYS A 303 -10.54 -1.60 -18.77
CA LYS A 303 -10.72 -3.04 -18.98
C LYS A 303 -12.17 -3.47 -19.21
N CYS A 304 -13.10 -2.87 -18.49
CA CYS A 304 -14.52 -3.19 -18.52
C CYS A 304 -15.34 -1.91 -18.77
N PRO A 305 -15.42 -1.43 -20.01
CA PRO A 305 -16.15 -0.20 -20.35
C PRO A 305 -17.66 -0.29 -20.07
N ASP A 306 -18.22 -1.49 -20.15
CA ASP A 306 -19.66 -1.78 -20.02
C ASP A 306 -20.11 -2.05 -18.57
N ASP A 307 -19.20 -1.96 -17.59
CA ASP A 307 -19.49 -2.29 -16.20
C ASP A 307 -20.36 -1.21 -15.53
N GLU A 308 -21.59 -1.57 -15.14
CA GLU A 308 -22.55 -0.71 -14.43
C GLU A 308 -22.01 -0.17 -13.10
N VAL A 309 -20.92 -0.73 -12.56
CA VAL A 309 -20.22 -0.23 -11.37
C VAL A 309 -19.77 1.23 -11.53
N LEU A 310 -19.57 1.71 -12.76
CA LEU A 310 -19.33 3.14 -13.03
C LEU A 310 -20.52 4.04 -12.64
N GLY A 311 -21.73 3.48 -12.59
CA GLY A 311 -22.93 4.14 -12.06
C GLY A 311 -22.88 4.41 -10.54
N PHE A 312 -21.92 3.82 -9.81
CA PHE A 312 -21.72 4.07 -8.38
C PHE A 312 -21.28 5.52 -8.08
N PHE A 313 -20.62 6.20 -9.04
CA PHE A 313 -20.30 7.62 -8.95
C PHE A 313 -21.50 8.55 -9.24
N ARG A 314 -22.72 7.98 -9.37
CA ARG A 314 -24.04 8.63 -9.43
C ARG A 314 -24.02 10.06 -10.00
N GLY A 315 -23.83 10.14 -11.30
CA GLY A 315 -24.11 11.33 -12.08
C GLY A 315 -23.54 11.13 -13.49
N ASN A 316 -23.94 11.98 -14.43
CA ASN A 316 -23.24 12.14 -15.72
C ASN A 316 -21.80 12.70 -15.54
N GLY A 317 -21.19 12.46 -14.37
CA GLY A 317 -19.99 13.09 -13.83
C GLY A 317 -18.75 12.33 -14.28
N GLN A 318 -18.06 12.92 -15.23
CA GLN A 318 -16.72 12.54 -15.61
C GLN A 318 -15.81 12.71 -14.38
N LEU A 319 -15.33 11.63 -13.77
CA LEU A 319 -14.37 11.69 -12.64
C LEU A 319 -13.15 12.55 -12.99
N MET A 320 -12.78 12.54 -14.27
CA MET A 320 -11.76 13.37 -14.88
C MET A 320 -12.39 14.62 -15.49
N GLU A 321 -12.08 15.80 -14.98
CA GLU A 321 -12.67 17.06 -15.47
C GLU A 321 -11.87 17.67 -16.63
N GLU A 322 -10.56 17.82 -16.45
CA GLU A 322 -9.70 18.54 -17.40
C GLU A 322 -8.25 18.01 -17.36
N ILE A 323 -7.60 18.00 -18.53
CA ILE A 323 -6.14 17.79 -18.63
C ILE A 323 -5.42 19.14 -18.52
N VAL A 324 -4.63 19.31 -17.47
CA VAL A 324 -3.90 20.55 -17.17
C VAL A 324 -2.47 20.52 -17.72
N GLY A 325 -1.91 19.32 -17.95
CA GLY A 325 -0.54 19.15 -18.43
C GLY A 325 -0.26 17.76 -18.97
N GLU A 326 0.90 17.59 -19.58
CA GLU A 326 1.40 16.30 -20.06
C GLU A 326 2.90 16.18 -19.75
N ARG A 327 3.38 14.95 -19.54
CA ARG A 327 4.80 14.59 -19.40
C ARG A 327 5.09 13.24 -20.05
N GLY A 328 6.37 12.91 -20.19
CA GLY A 328 6.82 11.64 -20.75
C GLY A 328 6.82 11.60 -22.28
N GLN A 329 7.33 10.50 -22.83
CA GLN A 329 7.41 10.22 -24.27
C GLN A 329 6.78 8.86 -24.55
N ASP A 330 6.07 8.75 -25.69
CA ASP A 330 5.47 7.54 -26.25
C ASP A 330 4.83 6.61 -25.20
N GLU A 331 5.49 5.51 -24.85
CA GLU A 331 5.02 4.45 -23.93
C GLU A 331 4.98 4.88 -22.45
N THR A 332 5.68 5.96 -22.07
CA THR A 332 5.71 6.50 -20.70
C THR A 332 4.89 7.78 -20.56
N LYS A 333 4.02 8.05 -21.54
CA LYS A 333 3.28 9.30 -21.59
C LYS A 333 2.22 9.36 -20.49
N GLU A 334 2.19 10.46 -19.75
CA GLU A 334 1.22 10.69 -18.68
C GLU A 334 0.58 12.07 -18.82
N TYR A 335 -0.70 12.15 -18.50
CA TYR A 335 -1.45 13.40 -18.44
C TYR A 335 -1.72 13.79 -16.99
N ARG A 336 -1.62 15.10 -16.71
CA ARG A 336 -2.01 15.67 -15.42
C ARG A 336 -3.48 16.00 -15.47
N VAL A 337 -4.29 15.17 -14.83
CA VAL A 337 -5.75 15.26 -14.85
C VAL A 337 -6.24 15.91 -13.57
N GLN A 338 -7.12 16.89 -13.70
CA GLN A 338 -7.91 17.43 -12.60
C GLN A 338 -9.11 16.52 -12.34
N VAL A 339 -9.31 16.14 -11.09
CA VAL A 339 -10.33 15.17 -10.66
C VAL A 339 -11.39 15.89 -9.85
N ASP A 340 -12.66 15.57 -10.08
CA ASP A 340 -13.77 15.98 -9.22
C ASP A 340 -13.66 15.25 -7.87
N THR A 341 -13.32 16.00 -6.83
CA THR A 341 -13.16 15.47 -5.48
C THR A 341 -14.47 15.46 -4.69
N GLU A 342 -15.55 16.06 -5.18
CA GLU A 342 -16.79 16.21 -4.42
C GLU A 342 -17.40 14.84 -4.10
N VAL A 343 -17.39 13.91 -5.06
CA VAL A 343 -17.90 12.55 -4.84
C VAL A 343 -17.04 11.78 -3.84
N LEU A 344 -15.70 11.86 -3.96
CA LEU A 344 -14.77 11.18 -3.05
C LEU A 344 -14.87 11.73 -1.63
N MET A 345 -15.03 13.05 -1.50
CA MET A 345 -15.22 13.73 -0.23
C MET A 345 -16.53 13.29 0.42
N ARG A 346 -17.65 13.32 -0.29
CA ARG A 346 -18.96 12.86 0.21
C ARG A 346 -18.92 11.40 0.67
N MET A 347 -18.26 10.52 -0.08
CA MET A 347 -18.11 9.11 0.30
C MET A 347 -17.23 8.92 1.55
N THR A 348 -16.19 9.73 1.69
CA THR A 348 -15.34 9.73 2.88
C THR A 348 -16.14 10.25 4.08
N GLU A 349 -16.82 11.39 3.95
CA GLU A 349 -17.65 11.97 5.02
C GLU A 349 -18.79 11.06 5.47
N ALA A 350 -19.40 10.31 4.54
CA ALA A 350 -20.43 9.33 4.84
C ALA A 350 -19.92 8.13 5.66
N GLY A 351 -18.61 7.88 5.68
CA GLY A 351 -17.98 6.82 6.48
C GLY A 351 -17.47 7.28 7.84
N LEU A 352 -17.58 8.56 8.18
CA LEU A 352 -17.22 9.06 9.49
C LEU A 352 -18.30 8.67 10.50
N GLU A 353 -17.89 7.93 11.52
CA GLU A 353 -18.74 7.60 12.66
C GLU A 353 -18.79 8.77 13.67
N ARG A 354 -17.79 9.67 13.61
CA ARG A 354 -17.63 10.85 14.48
C ARG A 354 -17.57 10.48 15.95
N THR A 355 -16.92 9.36 16.23
CA THR A 355 -16.61 8.90 17.59
C THR A 355 -15.54 9.77 18.24
N ARG A 356 -14.67 10.40 17.43
CA ARG A 356 -13.60 11.30 17.87
C ARG A 356 -13.90 12.74 17.46
N THR A 357 -14.37 13.56 18.40
CA THR A 357 -14.54 15.01 18.18
C THR A 357 -13.54 15.79 19.04
N LYS A 358 -13.08 16.94 18.52
CA LYS A 358 -12.20 17.86 19.27
C LYS A 358 -12.83 18.30 20.60
N GLU A 359 -14.16 18.36 20.66
CA GLU A 359 -14.92 18.69 21.88
C GLU A 359 -14.75 17.61 22.97
N LEU A 360 -14.78 16.33 22.59
CA LEU A 360 -14.53 15.21 23.52
C LEU A 360 -13.04 15.10 23.93
N ALA A 361 -12.11 15.46 23.04
CA ALA A 361 -10.67 15.45 23.34
C ALA A 361 -10.26 16.48 24.40
N VAL A 362 -10.90 17.66 24.38
CA VAL A 362 -10.71 18.71 25.40
C VAL A 362 -11.28 18.26 26.75
N GLU A 363 -12.38 17.51 26.77
CA GLU A 363 -12.94 16.93 27.99
C GLU A 363 -12.10 15.78 28.56
N ASN A 364 -11.46 14.97 27.71
CA ASN A 364 -10.61 13.84 28.12
C ASN A 364 -9.16 14.25 28.44
N GLY A 365 -8.78 15.52 28.27
CA GLY A 365 -7.42 16.00 28.53
C GLY A 365 -6.38 15.52 27.51
N GLU A 366 -6.81 15.14 26.31
CA GLU A 366 -5.97 14.58 25.23
C GLU A 366 -5.37 15.67 24.32
N GLU A 367 -5.16 16.91 24.83
CA GLU A 367 -4.42 17.95 24.09
C GLU A 367 -2.93 17.59 24.00
N GLU A 368 -2.57 16.61 23.18
CA GLU A 368 -1.23 16.56 22.60
C GLU A 368 -1.20 17.53 21.42
N SER A 369 -0.53 18.67 21.62
CA SER A 369 -0.08 19.53 20.53
C SER A 369 0.93 18.76 19.67
N TYR A 370 0.44 17.94 18.74
CA TYR A 370 1.26 17.22 17.78
C TYR A 370 1.75 18.22 16.73
N SER A 371 2.89 18.86 16.99
CA SER A 371 3.66 19.51 15.95
C SER A 371 4.10 18.42 14.98
N GLY A 372 3.63 18.48 13.73
CA GLY A 372 3.89 17.47 12.70
C GLY A 372 5.38 17.15 12.56
N ASN A 373 5.83 16.16 13.30
CA ASN A 373 6.95 15.34 12.88
C ASN A 373 6.38 14.47 11.78
N ALA A 374 6.92 14.70 10.58
CA ALA A 374 6.72 13.83 9.45
C ALA A 374 6.96 12.40 9.92
N ASP A 375 5.93 11.54 9.84
CA ASP A 375 6.14 10.10 9.80
C ASP A 375 7.31 9.87 8.83
N GLU A 376 8.33 9.10 9.19
CA GLU A 376 9.51 8.83 8.35
C GLU A 376 9.15 8.16 6.99
N HIS A 377 7.86 7.90 6.75
CA HIS A 377 7.26 7.47 5.49
C HIS A 377 6.72 8.62 4.61
N GLU A 378 6.87 9.90 5.00
CA GLU A 378 6.27 11.06 4.32
C GLU A 378 7.14 11.70 3.21
N GLU A 379 8.40 11.34 3.07
CA GLU A 379 9.24 11.83 1.98
C GLU A 379 9.26 10.82 0.84
N GLU A 380 8.53 11.05 -0.26
CA GLU A 380 8.99 10.66 -1.62
C GLU A 380 8.00 10.93 -2.77
N HIS A 381 6.76 11.33 -2.51
CA HIS A 381 5.85 11.74 -3.61
C HIS A 381 6.02 13.19 -4.08
N ALA A 382 6.97 13.94 -3.53
CA ALA A 382 7.33 15.27 -4.02
C ALA A 382 8.50 15.15 -5.01
N GLU A 383 8.19 15.26 -6.31
CA GLU A 383 9.19 15.43 -7.37
C GLU A 383 10.22 16.50 -6.97
N HIS A 384 11.47 16.09 -6.80
CA HIS A 384 12.60 16.99 -6.57
C HIS A 384 12.82 17.84 -7.83
N GLN A 385 12.21 19.03 -7.87
CA GLN A 385 12.80 20.16 -8.56
C GLN A 385 14.02 20.59 -7.73
N SER A 386 15.20 20.32 -8.27
CA SER A 386 16.45 20.85 -7.75
C SER A 386 16.41 22.38 -7.77
N GLY A 387 16.51 23.01 -6.61
CA GLY A 387 16.85 24.42 -6.49
C GLY A 387 15.86 25.27 -5.69
N SER A 388 16.37 25.77 -4.57
CA SER A 388 15.97 26.98 -3.85
C SER A 388 14.76 26.91 -2.89
N SER A 389 15.05 27.40 -1.68
CA SER A 389 14.13 28.01 -0.71
C SER A 389 13.13 27.05 -0.05
N GLN A 390 13.26 26.86 1.27
CA GLN A 390 12.21 26.34 2.14
C GLN A 390 10.95 27.22 2.00
N LYS A 391 10.09 26.90 1.04
CA LYS A 391 8.71 27.39 1.01
C LYS A 391 7.95 26.65 2.11
N GLU A 392 7.34 27.40 3.03
CA GLU A 392 6.35 26.85 3.95
C GLU A 392 5.38 25.94 3.18
N LYS A 393 5.28 24.67 3.61
CA LYS A 393 4.36 23.71 3.00
C LYS A 393 2.95 24.28 3.14
N LYS A 394 2.35 24.72 2.03
CA LYS A 394 0.99 25.24 1.99
C LYS A 394 0.05 24.21 2.62
N ARG A 395 -0.74 24.61 3.63
CA ARG A 395 -1.75 23.72 4.24
C ARG A 395 -2.65 23.16 3.14
N VAL A 396 -2.75 21.84 3.06
CA VAL A 396 -3.56 21.14 2.07
C VAL A 396 -5.02 21.31 2.45
N ASN A 397 -5.83 21.81 1.52
CA ASN A 397 -7.28 21.89 1.70
C ASN A 397 -7.93 20.77 0.88
N PRO A 398 -8.65 19.82 1.50
CA PRO A 398 -9.32 18.73 0.79
C PRO A 398 -10.32 19.17 -0.28
N ARG A 399 -10.79 20.43 -0.20
CA ARG A 399 -11.69 21.05 -1.19
C ARG A 399 -10.98 21.64 -2.41
N ASP A 400 -9.65 21.72 -2.39
CA ASP A 400 -8.89 22.17 -3.57
C ASP A 400 -8.93 21.08 -4.66
N PRO A 401 -8.96 21.45 -5.95
CA PRO A 401 -9.03 20.47 -7.04
C PRO A 401 -7.83 19.52 -7.00
N LEU A 402 -8.09 18.21 -6.93
CA LEU A 402 -7.06 17.19 -6.93
C LEU A 402 -6.47 17.06 -8.34
N ARG A 403 -5.15 17.01 -8.44
CA ARG A 403 -4.44 16.83 -9.72
C ARG A 403 -3.55 15.60 -9.64
N VAL A 404 -3.82 14.63 -10.51
CA VAL A 404 -3.14 13.33 -10.52
C VAL A 404 -2.47 13.11 -11.87
N TRP A 405 -1.29 12.49 -11.88
CA TRP A 405 -0.67 12.00 -13.10
C TRP A 405 -1.27 10.63 -13.44
N ILE A 406 -1.84 10.50 -14.63
CA ILE A 406 -2.48 9.28 -15.11
C ILE A 406 -1.83 8.89 -16.44
N PRO A 407 -1.43 7.61 -16.63
CA PRO A 407 -0.94 7.10 -17.91
C PRO A 407 -1.90 7.41 -19.06
N ALA A 408 -1.36 7.80 -20.21
CA ALA A 408 -2.14 8.26 -21.36
C ALA A 408 -3.17 7.24 -21.84
N GLU A 409 -2.87 5.95 -21.68
CA GLU A 409 -3.73 4.83 -22.05
C GLU A 409 -5.00 4.74 -21.19
N LEU A 410 -4.95 5.24 -19.95
CA LEU A 410 -6.06 5.16 -18.99
C LEU A 410 -6.93 6.43 -18.98
N VAL A 411 -6.56 7.47 -19.72
CA VAL A 411 -7.29 8.74 -19.76
C VAL A 411 -8.35 8.70 -20.86
N ASP A 412 -9.52 9.27 -20.57
CA ASP A 412 -10.62 9.39 -21.53
C ASP A 412 -10.16 10.03 -22.84
N GLN A 413 -10.41 9.31 -23.95
CA GLN A 413 -9.96 9.76 -25.27
C GLN A 413 -10.57 11.11 -25.67
N ASP A 414 -11.79 11.41 -25.23
CA ASP A 414 -12.44 12.68 -25.55
C ASP A 414 -11.78 13.87 -24.84
N LEU A 415 -11.36 13.70 -23.57
CA LEU A 415 -10.55 14.71 -22.88
C LEU A 415 -9.20 14.94 -23.56
N VAL A 416 -8.58 13.86 -24.06
CA VAL A 416 -7.31 13.96 -24.79
C VAL A 416 -7.50 14.74 -26.11
N LYS A 417 -8.60 14.51 -26.84
CA LYS A 417 -8.92 15.26 -28.06
C LYS A 417 -9.17 16.74 -27.76
N ASP A 418 -9.93 17.05 -26.73
CA ASP A 418 -10.22 18.42 -26.30
C ASP A 418 -8.95 19.15 -25.89
N TYR A 419 -8.09 18.50 -25.12
CA TYR A 419 -6.79 19.04 -24.70
C TYR A 419 -5.88 19.33 -25.91
N LYS A 420 -5.74 18.38 -26.85
CA LYS A 420 -4.92 18.57 -28.06
C LYS A 420 -5.46 19.72 -28.92
N THR A 421 -6.78 19.82 -29.05
CA THR A 421 -7.44 20.90 -29.81
C THR A 421 -7.19 22.26 -29.16
N ASN A 422 -7.35 22.36 -27.83
CA ASN A 422 -7.07 23.58 -27.08
C ASN A 422 -5.59 23.97 -27.11
N LYS A 423 -4.68 22.98 -27.06
CA LYS A 423 -3.24 23.21 -27.21
C LYS A 423 -2.88 23.72 -28.60
N LYS A 424 -3.53 23.20 -29.66
CA LYS A 424 -3.37 23.68 -31.04
C LYS A 424 -3.87 25.12 -31.18
N ARG A 425 -5.07 25.44 -30.69
CA ARG A 425 -5.62 26.81 -30.68
C ARG A 425 -4.71 27.81 -29.97
N LYS A 426 -4.16 27.44 -28.81
CA LYS A 426 -3.18 28.26 -28.07
C LYS A 426 -1.88 28.49 -28.84
N ARG A 427 -1.42 27.51 -29.64
CA ARG A 427 -0.25 27.67 -30.53
C ARG A 427 -0.56 28.55 -31.73
N ASP A 428 -1.77 28.43 -32.28
CA ASP A 428 -2.24 29.17 -33.45
C ASP A 428 -2.70 30.60 -33.09
N GLY A 429 -2.58 31.02 -31.82
CA GLY A 429 -2.94 32.36 -31.36
C GLY A 429 -4.45 32.66 -31.36
N GLN A 430 -5.30 31.63 -31.41
CA GLN A 430 -6.75 31.79 -31.32
C GLN A 430 -7.21 31.84 -29.86
N ASP A 431 -8.02 32.85 -29.54
CA ASP A 431 -8.65 32.97 -28.22
C ASP A 431 -9.50 31.73 -27.91
N SER A 432 -9.46 31.32 -26.63
CA SER A 432 -10.21 30.17 -26.15
C SER A 432 -11.72 30.44 -26.26
N PRO A 433 -12.57 29.43 -26.53
CA PRO A 433 -14.01 29.63 -26.48
C PRO A 433 -14.39 30.10 -25.08
N ASN A 434 -15.28 31.08 -25.05
CA ASN A 434 -15.88 31.64 -23.85
C ASN A 434 -16.27 30.52 -22.86
N ASN A 435 -15.83 30.66 -21.61
CA ASN A 435 -16.04 29.69 -20.56
C ASN A 435 -17.49 29.79 -20.05
N ASP A 436 -18.48 29.41 -20.86
CA ASP A 436 -19.90 29.34 -20.50
C ASP A 436 -20.26 27.93 -19.96
N ARG A 437 -19.47 27.44 -19.02
CA ARG A 437 -19.93 26.46 -18.03
C ARG A 437 -19.72 27.06 -16.66
N SER A 438 -20.83 27.21 -15.95
CA SER A 438 -20.98 27.88 -14.65
C SER A 438 -19.88 27.52 -13.65
N SER A 439 -18.81 28.31 -13.62
CA SER A 439 -17.93 28.42 -12.44
C SER A 439 -18.68 29.18 -11.33
N PRO A 440 -18.62 28.76 -10.05
CA PRO A 440 -19.13 29.57 -8.97
C PRO A 440 -18.34 30.89 -8.95
N LYS A 441 -19.08 32.01 -8.92
CA LYS A 441 -18.55 33.37 -8.97
C LYS A 441 -17.32 33.51 -8.08
N ARG A 442 -16.18 33.86 -8.68
CA ARG A 442 -15.01 34.42 -7.97
C ARG A 442 -15.52 35.54 -7.06
N LYS A 443 -15.46 35.35 -5.73
CA LYS A 443 -15.57 36.47 -4.80
C LYS A 443 -14.46 37.45 -5.15
N GLN A 444 -14.84 38.66 -5.56
CA GLN A 444 -13.91 39.77 -5.71
C GLN A 444 -13.17 39.94 -4.38
N VAL A 445 -11.85 39.77 -4.41
CA VAL A 445 -10.98 40.26 -3.34
C VAL A 445 -11.00 41.78 -3.47
N VAL A 446 -11.86 42.44 -2.67
CA VAL A 446 -11.79 43.87 -2.46
C VAL A 446 -10.47 44.13 -1.73
N ARG A 447 -9.52 44.74 -2.44
CA ARG A 447 -8.25 45.18 -1.88
C ARG A 447 -8.53 46.41 -1.03
N VAL A 448 -8.79 46.22 0.27
CA VAL A 448 -8.93 47.32 1.22
C VAL A 448 -7.58 48.02 1.31
N LYS A 449 -7.48 49.24 0.76
CA LYS A 449 -6.34 50.12 1.01
C LYS A 449 -6.40 50.53 2.49
N LYS A 450 -5.33 50.31 3.25
CA LYS A 450 -5.19 50.86 4.60
C LYS A 450 -5.30 52.38 4.51
N MET A 451 -6.24 52.95 5.26
CA MET A 451 -6.41 54.39 5.43
C MET A 451 -5.22 54.93 6.22
N THR A 452 -4.65 56.05 5.79
CA THR A 452 -3.54 56.71 6.50
C THR A 452 -4.04 57.41 7.77
N GLN A 453 -3.17 57.52 8.78
CA GLN A 453 -3.49 58.12 10.08
C GLN A 453 -3.99 59.57 9.99
N GLU A 454 -3.62 60.30 8.94
CA GLU A 454 -4.09 61.66 8.68
C GLU A 454 -5.56 61.69 8.24
N GLN A 455 -6.00 60.75 7.40
CA GLN A 455 -7.39 60.66 6.95
C GLN A 455 -8.35 60.24 8.09
N ALA A 456 -7.90 59.39 9.02
CA ALA A 456 -8.70 59.02 10.19
C ALA A 456 -8.91 60.18 11.19
N ARG A 457 -8.03 61.19 11.18
CA ARG A 457 -8.17 62.40 12.00
C ARG A 457 -9.13 63.41 11.40
N GLU A 458 -9.15 63.56 10.08
CA GLU A 458 -10.11 64.44 9.39
C GLU A 458 -11.56 63.92 9.49
N GLU A 459 -11.75 62.60 9.57
CA GLU A 459 -13.08 61.98 9.73
C GLU A 459 -13.51 61.80 11.21
N GLY A 460 -12.74 62.27 12.19
CA GLY A 460 -13.13 62.29 13.60
C GLY A 460 -13.10 60.93 14.34
N LEU A 461 -12.46 59.90 13.78
CA LEU A 461 -12.43 58.54 14.32
C LEU A 461 -11.24 58.28 15.28
N SER A 462 -11.06 59.14 16.28
CA SER A 462 -9.81 59.22 17.08
C SER A 462 -9.73 58.37 18.36
N SER A 463 -10.66 57.45 18.70
CA SER A 463 -10.67 56.88 20.06
C SER A 463 -10.54 55.36 20.26
N LEU A 464 -10.25 54.54 19.24
CA LEU A 464 -10.25 53.07 19.41
C LEU A 464 -8.96 52.33 19.02
N LEU A 465 -7.80 52.94 19.27
CA LEU A 465 -6.51 52.23 19.28
C LEU A 465 -5.70 52.59 20.54
N ALA A 466 -6.21 52.21 21.71
CA ALA A 466 -5.41 52.10 22.91
C ALA A 466 -5.93 50.94 23.77
N PHE A 467 -5.00 50.06 24.18
CA PHE A 467 -5.13 48.90 25.07
C PHE A 467 -5.67 47.61 24.42
N GLY A 468 -4.97 46.46 24.40
CA GLY A 468 -3.94 45.96 25.31
C GLY A 468 -4.59 45.04 26.34
N PHE A 469 -4.25 43.74 26.31
CA PHE A 469 -4.72 42.67 27.20
C PHE A 469 -4.99 43.08 28.67
N THR A 470 -6.10 42.63 29.26
CA THR A 470 -6.16 41.86 30.54
C THR A 470 -7.61 41.55 30.99
N LYS A 471 -7.69 40.50 31.82
CA LYS A 471 -8.83 39.75 32.40
C LYS A 471 -9.81 40.56 33.31
N LEU A 472 -11.01 39.97 33.45
CA LEU A 472 -11.95 39.98 34.60
C LEU A 472 -12.73 41.27 34.93
N SER A 473 -14.06 41.21 34.77
CA SER A 473 -15.05 41.20 35.88
C SER A 473 -16.41 41.74 35.42
N SER A 474 -17.45 41.03 35.82
CA SER A 474 -18.87 41.27 35.65
C SER A 474 -19.41 42.47 36.43
N ALA A 475 -20.60 42.91 35.99
CA ALA A 475 -21.65 43.66 36.68
C ALA A 475 -21.52 45.20 36.67
N GLY A 476 -22.43 45.84 35.93
CA GLY A 476 -22.70 47.29 36.01
C GLY A 476 -23.79 47.62 37.03
N PRO A 477 -24.13 48.91 37.17
CA PRO A 477 -25.48 49.31 37.54
C PRO A 477 -26.09 50.31 36.56
N ILE A 478 -27.40 50.16 36.36
CA ILE A 478 -28.29 50.96 35.54
C ILE A 478 -28.63 52.28 36.25
N ALA A 479 -28.90 53.30 35.44
CA ALA A 479 -29.16 54.69 35.79
C ALA A 479 -30.34 54.95 36.75
N ALA A 480 -30.15 56.04 37.51
CA ALA A 480 -31.12 56.96 38.10
C ALA A 480 -32.19 57.44 37.06
N SER A 481 -33.34 58.03 37.38
CA SER A 481 -34.00 58.58 38.58
C SER A 481 -35.45 58.95 38.20
N GLU A 482 -36.25 59.25 39.24
CA GLU A 482 -37.51 60.04 39.32
C GLU A 482 -38.71 59.16 39.76
N ARG A 483 -39.09 59.15 41.04
CA ARG A 483 -39.67 60.15 41.99
C ARG A 483 -41.20 60.28 41.91
N ASP A 484 -41.76 60.08 43.11
CA ASP A 484 -42.92 60.72 43.72
C ASP A 484 -44.31 60.42 43.16
N SER A 485 -44.99 59.43 43.75
CA SER A 485 -46.11 59.63 44.71
C SER A 485 -46.70 58.28 45.13
#